data_AF-A0A7W9Y6D7-F1
#
_entry.id   AF-A0A7W9Y6D7-F1
#
_cell.length_a   1.000
_cell.length_b   1.000
_cell.length_c   1.000
_cell.angle_alpha   90.00
_cell.angle_beta   90.00
_cell.angle_gamma   90.00
#
_symmetry.space_group_name_H-M   'P 1'
#
loop_
_entity.id
_entity.type
_entity.pdbx_description
1 polymer ?
#
loop_
_entity_poly.entity_id
_entity_poly.type
_entity_poly.pdbx_seq_one_letter_code
_entity_poly.pdbx_strand_id
1 'polypeptide(L)' 'MTVAKADLTGWVIDALKSNGGEASILYVARHIWEHHEKDLAGHDLFYSWQYDMRWAATELRKKGLMVPADDDRRGKWTLK' A
#
# COMPACT_ATOMS: atom_id res chain seq x y z
N MET A 1 2.46 -15.29 12.36
CA MET A 1 1.66 -14.11 12.73
C MET A 1 0.58 -13.96 11.68
N THR A 2 -0.64 -13.60 12.04
CA THR A 2 -1.77 -13.55 11.11
C THR A 2 -1.78 -12.22 10.38
N VAL A 3 -1.76 -12.24 9.04
CA VAL A 3 -1.84 -11.01 8.22
C VAL A 3 -3.24 -10.44 8.25
N ALA A 4 -3.34 -9.15 8.54
CA ALA A 4 -4.59 -8.41 8.54
C ALA A 4 -4.53 -7.24 7.54
N LYS A 5 -5.71 -6.75 7.16
CA LYS A 5 -5.86 -5.56 6.31
C LYS A 5 -5.15 -4.31 6.88
N ALA A 6 -4.99 -4.24 8.20
CA ALA A 6 -4.26 -3.17 8.87
C ALA A 6 -2.77 -3.16 8.50
N ASP A 7 -2.16 -4.32 8.26
CA ASP A 7 -0.73 -4.44 7.94
C ASP A 7 -0.39 -3.80 6.60
N LEU A 8 -1.35 -3.81 5.65
CA LEU A 8 -1.20 -3.17 4.34
C LEU A 8 -0.92 -1.67 4.43
N THR A 9 -1.33 -0.99 5.51
CA THR A 9 -0.97 0.43 5.69
C THR A 9 0.52 0.61 5.92
N GLY A 10 1.15 -0.29 6.69
CA GLY A 10 2.59 -0.33 6.88
C GLY A 10 3.31 -0.65 5.57
N TRP A 11 2.87 -1.70 4.88
CA TRP A 11 3.52 -2.12 3.63
C TRP A 11 3.44 -1.09 2.51
N VAL A 12 2.35 -0.32 2.43
CA VAL A 12 2.25 0.83 1.50
C VAL A 12 3.25 1.92 1.87
N ILE A 13 3.42 2.24 3.15
CA ILE A 13 4.42 3.23 3.60
C ILE A 13 5.82 2.74 3.24
N ASP A 14 6.14 1.47 3.51
CA ASP A 14 7.46 0.91 3.27
C ASP A 14 7.80 0.91 1.77
N ALA A 15 6.85 0.53 0.92
CA ALA A 15 7.00 0.61 -0.54
C ALA A 15 7.19 2.05 -1.05
N LEU A 16 6.50 3.03 -0.46
CA LEU A 16 6.69 4.43 -0.84
C LEU A 16 8.06 4.94 -0.38
N LYS A 17 8.49 4.62 0.85
CA LYS A 17 9.81 4.96 1.37
C LYS A 17 10.94 4.33 0.54
N SER A 18 10.78 3.08 0.10
CA SER A 18 11.77 2.41 -0.75
C SER A 18 11.96 3.10 -2.11
N ASN A 19 11.02 3.93 -2.53
CA ASN A 19 11.09 4.72 -3.77
C ASN A 19 11.19 6.23 -3.53
N GLY A 20 11.75 6.68 -2.39
CA GLY A 20 11.99 8.10 -2.13
C GLY A 20 10.76 8.89 -1.69
N GLY A 21 9.72 8.21 -1.20
CA GLY A 21 8.50 8.80 -0.67
C GLY A 21 7.35 8.88 -1.68
N GLU A 22 7.59 8.55 -2.95
CA GLU A 22 6.56 8.58 -3.98
C GLU A 22 6.71 7.42 -4.96
N ALA A 23 5.61 6.79 -5.37
CA ALA A 23 5.66 5.69 -6.34
C ALA A 23 4.36 5.55 -7.13
N SER A 24 4.40 4.76 -8.20
CA SER A 24 3.15 4.35 -8.88
C SER A 24 2.42 3.26 -8.09
N ILE A 25 1.10 3.16 -8.26
CA ILE A 25 0.31 2.07 -7.65
C ILE A 25 0.88 0.68 -8.02
N LEU A 26 1.36 0.52 -9.25
CA LEU A 26 1.94 -0.73 -9.72
C LEU A 26 3.27 -1.04 -9.01
N TYR A 27 4.11 -0.03 -8.77
CA TYR A 27 5.33 -0.21 -8.00
C TYR A 27 5.01 -0.66 -6.58
N VAL A 28 4.05 -0.01 -5.92
CA VAL A 28 3.64 -0.38 -4.55
C VAL A 28 3.13 -1.82 -4.51
N ALA A 29 2.27 -2.22 -5.46
CA ALA A 29 1.80 -3.59 -5.55
C ALA A 29 2.95 -4.59 -5.73
N ARG A 30 3.88 -4.30 -6.65
CA ARG A 30 5.05 -5.17 -6.89
C ARG A 30 5.92 -5.30 -5.64
N HIS A 31 6.22 -4.18 -4.98
CA HIS A 31 7.03 -4.18 -3.76
C HIS A 31 6.38 -5.03 -2.67
N ILE A 32 5.07 -4.88 -2.45
CA ILE A 32 4.32 -5.70 -1.48
C ILE A 32 4.43 -7.18 -1.85
N TRP A 33 4.22 -7.54 -3.11
CA TRP A 33 4.33 -8.92 -3.55
C TRP A 33 5.73 -9.51 -3.28
N GLU A 34 6.78 -8.81 -3.71
CA GLU A 34 8.17 -9.29 -3.58
C GLU A 34 8.60 -9.49 -2.11
N HIS A 35 8.02 -8.74 -1.17
CA HIS A 35 8.41 -8.79 0.24
C HIS A 35 7.45 -9.60 1.13
N HIS A 36 6.18 -9.70 0.73
CA HIS A 36 5.10 -10.25 1.56
C HIS A 36 4.28 -11.36 0.86
N GLU A 37 4.74 -11.92 -0.26
CA GLU A 37 4.03 -13.03 -0.92
C GLU A 37 3.76 -14.21 0.03
N LYS A 38 4.71 -14.55 0.90
CA LYS A 38 4.57 -15.65 1.87
C LYS A 38 3.54 -15.33 2.95
N ASP A 39 3.49 -14.07 3.36
CA ASP A 39 2.52 -13.57 4.32
C ASP A 39 1.11 -13.63 3.71
N LEU A 40 0.98 -13.25 2.44
CA LEU A 40 -0.30 -13.26 1.71
C LEU A 40 -0.78 -14.68 1.38
N ALA A 41 0.08 -15.55 0.85
CA ALA A 41 -0.30 -16.86 0.30
C ALA A 41 -0.98 -17.81 1.30
N GLY A 42 -0.83 -17.56 2.61
CA GLY A 42 -1.47 -18.34 3.67
C GLY A 42 -2.82 -17.81 4.15
N HIS A 43 -3.41 -16.80 3.50
CA HIS A 43 -4.57 -16.08 4.04
C HIS A 43 -5.58 -15.68 2.95
N ASP A 44 -6.87 -15.57 3.30
CA ASP A 44 -7.95 -15.15 2.37
C ASP A 44 -7.70 -13.77 1.75
N LEU A 45 -6.93 -12.92 2.46
CA LEU A 45 -6.47 -11.62 1.96
C LEU A 45 -5.68 -11.76 0.65
N PHE A 46 -5.07 -12.92 0.36
CA PHE A 46 -4.43 -13.21 -0.93
C PHE A 46 -5.31 -12.89 -2.14
N TYR A 47 -6.62 -13.11 -2.02
CA TYR A 47 -7.54 -12.92 -3.14
C TYR A 47 -7.99 -11.46 -3.31
N SER A 48 -7.78 -10.60 -2.30
CA SER A 48 -8.28 -9.24 -2.29
C SER A 48 -7.23 -8.17 -1.99
N TRP A 49 -5.98 -8.54 -1.67
CA TRP A 49 -4.99 -7.62 -1.10
C TRP A 49 -4.71 -6.38 -1.95
N GLN A 50 -4.82 -6.46 -3.28
CA GLN A 50 -4.64 -5.28 -4.14
C GLN A 50 -5.77 -4.26 -3.99
N TYR A 51 -6.99 -4.72 -3.75
CA TYR A 51 -8.11 -3.85 -3.38
C TYR A 51 -7.90 -3.29 -1.96
N ASP A 52 -7.51 -4.15 -1.03
CA ASP A 52 -7.25 -3.74 0.35
C ASP A 52 -6.06 -2.77 0.47
N MET A 53 -5.06 -2.88 -0.40
CA MET A 53 -3.93 -1.96 -0.53
C MET A 53 -4.42 -0.57 -0.94
N ARG A 54 -5.39 -0.48 -1.86
CA ARG A 54 -6.00 0.80 -2.25
C ARG A 54 -6.83 1.39 -1.12
N TRP A 55 -7.50 0.55 -0.34
CA TRP A 55 -8.16 0.98 0.89
C TRP A 55 -7.14 1.50 1.92
N ALA A 56 -6.01 0.82 2.10
CA ALA A 56 -4.93 1.25 2.99
C ALA A 56 -4.40 2.64 2.62
N ALA A 57 -4.18 2.91 1.32
CA ALA A 57 -3.82 4.24 0.85
C ALA A 57 -4.88 5.31 1.16
N THR A 58 -6.17 4.95 1.09
CA THR A 58 -7.27 5.84 1.50
C THR A 58 -7.23 6.16 2.99
N GLU A 59 -6.97 5.17 3.84
CA GLU A 59 -6.83 5.38 5.28
C GLU A 59 -5.61 6.24 5.63
N LEU A 60 -4.48 6.05 4.93
CA LEU A 60 -3.28 6.89 5.10
C LEU A 60 -3.56 8.35 4.73
N ARG A 61 -4.36 8.61 3.69
CA ARG A 61 -4.80 9.97 3.33
C ARG A 61 -5.68 10.59 4.42
N LYS A 62 -6.65 9.84 4.95
CA LYS A 62 -7.50 10.31 6.07
C LYS A 62 -6.68 10.66 7.30
N LYS A 63 -5.60 9.93 7.55
CA LYS A 63 -4.64 10.18 8.64
C LYS A 63 -3.64 11.32 8.33
N GLY A 64 -3.66 11.89 7.13
CA GLY A 64 -2.74 12.94 6.73
C GLY A 64 -1.30 12.48 6.48
N LEU A 65 -1.07 11.18 6.27
CA LEU A 65 0.25 10.58 6.00
C LEU A 65 0.59 10.48 4.51
N MET A 66 -0.41 10.63 3.64
CA MET A 66 -0.27 10.67 2.19
C MET A 66 -0.95 11.91 1.62
N VAL A 67 -0.49 12.34 0.45
CA VAL A 67 -1.13 13.40 -0.33
C VAL A 67 -2.57 12.97 -0.69
N PRO A 68 -3.58 13.86 -0.52
CA PRO A 68 -4.95 13.57 -0.94
C PRO A 68 -5.03 13.15 -2.40
N ALA A 69 -6.00 12.30 -2.75
CA ALA A 69 -6.07 11.71 -4.09
C ALA A 69 -6.29 12.76 -5.19
N ASP A 70 -7.03 13.84 -4.87
CA ASP A 70 -7.33 14.93 -5.80
C ASP A 70 -6.15 15.90 -5.98
N ASP A 71 -5.23 15.93 -5.02
CA ASP A 71 -4.03 16.77 -5.01
C ASP A 71 -2.80 16.05 -5.58
N ASP A 72 -2.88 14.73 -5.78
CA ASP A 72 -1.79 13.91 -6.30
C ASP A 72 -1.99 13.60 -7.80
N ARG A 73 -0.91 13.25 -8.49
CA ARG A 73 -0.98 12.83 -9.89
C ARG A 73 -1.69 11.48 -9.98
N ARG A 74 -2.71 11.37 -10.82
CA ARG A 74 -3.45 10.11 -11.06
C ARG A 74 -2.50 8.91 -11.26
N GLY A 75 -2.68 7.87 -10.45
CA GLY A 75 -1.87 6.65 -10.52
C GLY A 75 -0.52 6.73 -9.81
N LYS A 76 -0.17 7.88 -9.23
CA LYS A 76 0.96 8.09 -8.33
C LYS A 76 0.43 8.26 -6.91
N TRP A 77 1.21 7.77 -5.95
CA TRP A 77 0.97 7.89 -4.53
C TRP A 77 2.21 8.51 -3.89
N THR A 78 2.00 9.50 -3.02
CA THR A 78 3.07 10.28 -2.40
C THR A 78 2.84 10.39 -0.89
N LEU A 79 3.89 10.16 -0.10
CA LEU A 79 3.90 10.43 1.34
C LEU A 79 3.92 11.95 1.59
N LYS A 80 3.34 12.36 2.72
CA LYS A 80 3.46 13.74 3.21
C LYS A 80 4.72 13.95 4.05
#